data_AF-A0A7S2YY57-F1
#
_entry.id   AF-A0A7S2YY57-F1
#
_cell.length_a   1.000
_cell.length_b   1.000
_cell.length_c   1.000
_cell.angle_alpha   90.00
_cell.angle_beta   90.00
_cell.angle_gamma   90.00
#
_symmetry.space_group_name_H-M   'P 1'
#
loop_
_entity.id
_entity.type
_entity.pdbx_description
1 polymer ?
#
loop_
_entity_poly.entity_id
_entity_poly.type
_entity_poly.pdbx_seq_one_letter_code
_entity_poly.pdbx_strand_id
1 'polypeptide(L)'
;GAGACRKMLVTGAGGRARARGPAFAMAPLRLPLLFLLLLAVGGGLGPSSSPLEAVAALKVLHVTDVHLDPAYRPGSNVLCTKPPCCRAGEKELKGNQVVKKVDGEKEVAGSLGNPNCDSPLALLESALDAAKGLDPDVVIWTGDTLPHHRPSRRRGDGDGNGG
;
A
#
# COMPACT_ATOMS: atom_id res chain seq x y z
N GLY A 1 -11.02 24.27 7.69
CA GLY A 1 -9.96 25.28 7.66
C GLY A 1 -8.80 24.73 6.85
N ALA A 2 -8.59 25.26 5.65
CA ALA A 2 -7.47 24.90 4.79
C ALA A 2 -6.22 25.68 5.24
N GLY A 3 -5.13 24.99 5.55
CA GLY A 3 -3.86 25.58 5.96
C GLY A 3 -2.76 25.14 5.00
N ALA A 4 -2.55 25.92 3.95
CA ALA A 4 -1.58 25.66 2.90
C ALA A 4 -0.13 25.97 3.31
N CYS A 5 0.76 25.17 2.73
CA CYS A 5 2.21 25.28 2.69
C CYS A 5 2.71 26.68 2.28
N ARG A 6 3.74 27.20 2.95
CA ARG A 6 4.53 28.35 2.46
C ARG A 6 6.02 28.04 2.51
N LYS A 7 6.61 27.86 1.32
CA LYS A 7 8.04 28.06 1.06
C LYS A 7 8.30 29.55 0.92
N MET A 8 9.40 30.05 1.47
CA MET A 8 9.86 31.42 1.25
C MET A 8 11.37 31.37 0.96
N LEU A 9 11.73 31.75 -0.27
CA LEU A 9 13.07 32.10 -0.73
C LEU A 9 12.94 33.45 -1.46
N VAL A 10 14.08 34.13 -1.67
CA VAL A 10 14.34 35.34 -2.48
C VAL A 10 14.55 36.58 -1.59
N THR A 11 15.81 36.81 -1.18
CA THR A 11 16.85 37.71 -1.76
C THR A 11 16.57 39.20 -1.61
N GLY A 12 17.60 39.96 -1.21
CA GLY A 12 17.59 41.42 -1.14
C GLY A 12 19.01 41.96 -1.03
N ALA A 13 19.37 42.79 -2.01
CA ALA A 13 20.72 43.28 -2.31
C ALA A 13 20.98 44.71 -1.79
N GLY A 14 22.26 45.12 -1.81
CA GLY A 14 22.74 46.51 -1.80
C GLY A 14 23.39 46.96 -0.48
N GLY A 15 24.51 47.68 -0.42
CA GLY A 15 25.40 48.24 -1.44
C GLY A 15 26.44 49.21 -0.82
N ARG A 16 27.63 49.28 -1.45
CA ARG A 16 28.63 50.38 -1.55
C ARG A 16 29.25 51.00 -0.28
N ALA A 17 30.59 51.09 -0.21
CA ALA A 17 31.39 52.18 -0.80
C ALA A 17 32.92 52.11 -0.49
N ARG A 18 33.71 52.46 -1.52
CA ARG A 18 34.99 53.23 -1.58
C ARG A 18 36.14 52.96 -0.58
N ALA A 19 37.34 52.74 -1.13
CA ALA A 19 38.49 53.67 -1.04
C ALA A 19 39.62 53.26 -2.00
N ARG A 20 40.50 54.22 -2.32
CA ARG A 20 41.57 54.22 -3.33
C ARG A 20 42.92 53.80 -2.75
N GLY A 21 43.82 53.29 -3.59
CA GLY A 21 45.27 53.28 -3.35
C GLY A 21 46.03 52.31 -4.28
N PRO A 22 47.03 52.77 -5.06
CA PRO A 22 47.80 51.91 -5.97
C PRO A 22 49.13 51.48 -5.34
N ALA A 23 49.58 50.27 -5.65
CA ALA A 23 50.99 49.92 -5.66
C ALA A 23 51.21 48.72 -6.57
N PHE A 24 51.80 48.97 -7.75
CA PHE A 24 52.36 47.95 -8.61
C PHE A 24 53.56 47.33 -7.89
N ALA A 25 53.48 46.05 -7.57
CA ALA A 25 54.63 45.22 -7.24
C ALA A 25 54.68 44.07 -8.24
N MET A 26 55.67 44.09 -9.13
CA MET A 26 55.94 43.01 -10.07
C MET A 26 56.49 41.81 -9.29
N ALA A 27 55.82 40.67 -9.39
CA ALA A 27 56.31 39.39 -8.88
C ALA A 27 56.58 38.43 -10.06
N PRO A 28 57.65 37.62 -10.00
CA PRO A 28 58.21 36.92 -11.14
C PRO A 28 57.37 35.71 -11.56
N LEU A 29 57.39 35.48 -12.87
CA LEU A 29 56.82 34.39 -13.65
C LEU A 29 57.04 33.02 -12.98
N ARG A 30 55.99 32.45 -12.37
CA ARG A 30 55.96 31.04 -11.97
C ARG A 30 55.19 30.25 -13.01
N LEU A 31 55.93 29.47 -13.81
CA LEU A 31 55.49 28.20 -14.40
C LEU A 31 54.69 27.42 -13.33
N PRO A 32 53.35 27.32 -13.44
CA PRO A 32 52.77 26.02 -13.74
C PRO A 32 51.40 26.11 -14.46
N LEU A 33 51.17 27.10 -15.34
CA LEU A 33 49.91 27.14 -16.10
C LEU A 33 49.79 26.06 -17.19
N LEU A 34 50.89 25.36 -17.52
CA LEU A 34 50.87 24.27 -18.50
C LEU A 34 50.39 22.93 -17.90
N PHE A 35 50.35 22.78 -16.57
CA PHE A 35 49.91 21.55 -15.93
C PHE A 35 48.39 21.50 -15.68
N LEU A 36 47.69 22.64 -15.78
CA LEU A 36 46.24 22.69 -15.60
C LEU A 36 45.43 22.47 -16.89
N LEU A 37 46.08 22.47 -18.07
CA LEU A 37 45.39 22.23 -19.34
C LEU A 37 45.27 20.74 -19.71
N LEU A 38 45.99 19.85 -19.02
CA LEU A 38 45.94 18.40 -19.26
C LEU A 38 44.78 17.68 -18.54
N LEU A 39 44.03 18.36 -17.67
CA LEU A 39 42.78 17.84 -17.12
C LEU A 39 41.56 18.10 -18.01
N ALA A 40 41.74 18.75 -19.17
CA ALA A 40 40.65 19.04 -20.11
C ALA A 40 40.48 18.00 -21.23
N VAL A 41 41.36 17.00 -21.34
CA VAL A 41 41.31 15.97 -22.40
C VAL A 41 41.68 14.61 -21.81
N GLY A 42 40.75 14.00 -21.07
CA GLY A 42 41.01 12.72 -20.41
C GLY A 42 39.74 12.01 -19.99
N GLY A 43 39.04 11.42 -20.96
CA GLY A 43 38.15 10.29 -20.71
C GLY A 43 36.86 10.61 -19.98
N GLY A 44 35.84 11.01 -20.75
CA GLY A 44 34.46 10.76 -20.35
C GLY A 44 34.23 9.25 -20.22
N LEU A 45 34.44 8.71 -19.02
CA LEU A 45 33.71 7.54 -18.55
C LEU A 45 32.29 8.03 -18.30
N GLY A 46 31.48 8.07 -19.37
CA GLY A 46 30.04 8.10 -19.21
C GLY A 46 29.63 6.93 -18.31
N PRO A 47 28.61 7.08 -17.45
CA PRO A 47 28.13 5.96 -16.67
C PRO A 47 27.83 4.82 -17.66
N SER A 48 28.51 3.70 -17.50
CA SER A 48 28.15 2.45 -18.14
C SER A 48 26.84 2.00 -17.52
N SER A 49 25.73 2.64 -17.91
CA SER A 49 24.41 2.14 -17.59
C SER A 49 24.28 0.82 -18.35
N SER A 50 24.47 -0.27 -17.63
CA SER A 50 24.16 -1.61 -18.09
C SER A 50 22.76 -1.57 -18.72
N PRO A 51 22.44 -2.35 -19.77
CA PRO A 51 21.06 -2.39 -20.32
C PRO A 51 20.00 -2.86 -19.29
N LEU A 52 20.44 -3.27 -18.10
CA LEU A 52 19.64 -3.58 -16.92
C LEU A 52 19.25 -2.37 -16.06
N GLU A 53 19.80 -1.18 -16.31
CA GLU A 53 19.68 -0.03 -15.40
C GLU A 53 18.49 0.90 -15.69
N ALA A 54 17.54 0.50 -16.54
CA ALA A 54 16.31 1.29 -16.75
C ALA A 54 15.09 0.48 -17.22
N VAL A 55 14.93 -0.78 -16.80
CA VAL A 55 13.61 -1.42 -16.90
C VAL A 55 12.82 -1.03 -15.65
N ALA A 56 11.77 -0.24 -15.82
CA ALA A 56 10.87 0.07 -14.71
C ALA A 56 10.35 -1.25 -14.09
N ALA A 57 10.48 -1.40 -12.78
CA ALA A 57 10.00 -2.58 -12.09
C ALA A 57 8.47 -2.64 -12.17
N LEU A 58 7.93 -3.77 -12.63
CA LEU A 58 6.49 -4.02 -12.66
C LEU A 58 5.98 -4.26 -11.24
N LYS A 59 5.00 -3.46 -10.80
CA LYS A 59 4.31 -3.62 -9.52
C LYS A 59 3.06 -4.46 -9.70
N VAL A 60 3.04 -5.63 -9.08
CA VAL A 60 1.89 -6.56 -9.14
C VAL A 60 1.23 -6.65 -7.77
N LEU A 61 -0.04 -6.30 -7.68
CA LEU A 61 -0.89 -6.57 -6.52
C LEU A 61 -1.53 -7.94 -6.69
N HIS A 62 -1.23 -8.88 -5.79
CA HIS A 62 -1.82 -10.21 -5.79
C HIS A 62 -2.84 -10.33 -4.66
N VAL A 63 -4.10 -10.59 -5.02
CA VAL A 63 -5.24 -10.76 -4.11
C VAL A 63 -5.78 -12.19 -4.25
N THR A 64 -5.98 -12.87 -3.14
CA THR A 64 -6.46 -14.26 -3.11
C THR A 64 -7.32 -14.48 -1.86
N ASP A 65 -8.16 -15.52 -1.88
CA ASP A 65 -8.84 -16.09 -0.71
C ASP A 65 -9.55 -15.04 0.16
N VAL A 66 -10.24 -14.10 -0.49
CA VAL A 66 -10.92 -13.01 0.21
C VAL A 66 -12.02 -13.53 1.13
N HIS A 67 -12.72 -14.61 0.73
CA HIS A 67 -13.83 -15.21 1.47
C HIS A 67 -14.75 -14.16 2.09
N LEU A 68 -15.36 -13.33 1.25
CA LEU A 68 -16.21 -12.24 1.71
C LEU A 68 -17.51 -12.79 2.29
N ASP A 69 -17.80 -12.46 3.54
CA ASP A 69 -19.08 -12.75 4.20
C ASP A 69 -19.96 -11.49 4.31
N PRO A 70 -20.98 -11.34 3.44
CA PRO A 70 -21.92 -10.21 3.51
C PRO A 70 -22.80 -10.20 4.76
N ALA A 71 -22.91 -11.32 5.47
CA ALA A 71 -23.69 -11.47 6.69
C ALA A 71 -22.83 -11.40 7.96
N TYR A 72 -21.52 -11.13 7.83
CA TYR A 72 -20.65 -10.93 8.98
C TYR A 72 -21.18 -9.81 9.87
N ARG A 73 -21.25 -10.07 11.18
CA ARG A 73 -21.75 -9.12 12.17
C ARG A 73 -20.80 -8.98 13.36
N PRO A 74 -20.20 -7.79 13.57
CA PRO A 74 -19.43 -7.52 14.78
C PRO A 74 -20.27 -7.74 16.06
N GLY A 75 -19.64 -8.21 17.13
CA GLY A 75 -20.30 -8.52 18.40
C GLY A 75 -21.04 -9.86 18.42
N SER A 76 -21.15 -10.57 17.30
CA SER A 76 -21.75 -11.91 17.24
C SER A 76 -20.81 -12.98 17.81
N ASN A 77 -21.33 -14.20 18.01
CA ASN A 77 -20.54 -15.28 18.57
C ASN A 77 -19.55 -15.83 17.52
N VAL A 78 -18.31 -16.03 17.95
CA VAL A 78 -17.22 -16.59 17.11
C VAL A 78 -17.09 -18.10 17.27
N LEU A 79 -17.76 -18.69 18.26
CA LEU A 79 -17.72 -20.11 18.55
C LEU A 79 -18.96 -20.82 18.02
N CYS A 80 -18.76 -21.70 17.04
CA CYS A 80 -19.78 -22.62 16.54
C CYS A 80 -19.17 -23.99 16.28
N THR A 81 -20.04 -24.97 16.06
CA THR A 81 -19.64 -26.36 15.83
C THR A 81 -19.03 -26.61 14.45
N LYS A 82 -19.26 -25.73 13.47
CA LYS A 82 -18.64 -25.73 12.14
C LYS A 82 -18.31 -24.28 11.74
N PRO A 83 -17.38 -24.02 10.81
CA PRO A 83 -17.23 -22.71 10.18
C PRO A 83 -18.18 -22.53 8.99
N PRO A 84 -18.51 -21.29 8.58
CA PRO A 84 -18.18 -20.01 9.22
C PRO A 84 -19.19 -19.60 10.31
N CYS A 85 -18.67 -18.86 11.31
CA CYS A 85 -19.40 -18.22 12.41
C CYS A 85 -19.57 -16.71 12.17
N CYS A 86 -19.80 -15.92 13.23
CA CYS A 86 -19.82 -14.46 13.17
C CYS A 86 -21.04 -13.81 12.48
N ARG A 87 -22.23 -14.40 12.60
CA ARG A 87 -23.49 -13.88 12.01
C ARG A 87 -24.60 -13.62 13.01
N ALA A 88 -25.64 -12.90 12.60
CA ALA A 88 -26.80 -12.63 13.44
C ALA A 88 -27.83 -13.79 13.39
N GLY A 89 -27.77 -14.65 14.40
CA GLY A 89 -28.84 -15.59 14.69
C GLY A 89 -28.83 -16.89 13.88
N GLU A 90 -29.66 -17.84 14.30
CA GLU A 90 -29.61 -19.25 13.86
C GLU A 90 -29.92 -19.46 12.38
N LYS A 91 -30.79 -18.62 11.78
CA LYS A 91 -31.15 -18.73 10.36
C LYS A 91 -29.97 -18.49 9.42
N GLU A 92 -29.09 -17.55 9.78
CA GLU A 92 -27.91 -17.20 8.98
C GLU A 92 -26.77 -18.23 9.12
N LEU A 93 -26.83 -19.01 10.19
CA LEU A 93 -25.89 -20.07 10.52
C LEU A 93 -26.20 -21.39 9.78
N LYS A 94 -27.33 -21.51 9.07
CA LYS A 94 -27.64 -22.64 8.16
C LYS A 94 -27.45 -24.02 8.79
N GLY A 95 -27.91 -24.19 10.03
CA GLY A 95 -27.80 -25.43 10.79
C GLY A 95 -26.49 -25.57 11.58
N ASN A 96 -25.64 -24.55 11.54
CA ASN A 96 -24.49 -24.43 12.40
C ASN A 96 -24.93 -23.96 13.80
N GLN A 97 -24.46 -24.63 14.84
CA GLN A 97 -24.90 -24.37 16.21
C GLN A 97 -23.92 -23.44 16.90
N VAL A 98 -24.44 -22.34 17.46
CA VAL A 98 -23.67 -21.44 18.31
C VAL A 98 -23.31 -22.17 19.60
N VAL A 99 -22.02 -22.29 19.89
CA VAL A 99 -21.57 -22.84 21.18
C VAL A 99 -21.78 -21.75 22.22
N LYS A 100 -22.67 -22.00 23.18
CA LYS A 100 -22.81 -21.15 24.37
C LYS A 100 -21.60 -21.41 25.26
N LYS A 101 -20.81 -20.36 25.54
CA LYS A 101 -19.76 -20.47 26.56
C LYS A 101 -20.41 -20.67 27.92
N VAL A 102 -19.85 -21.60 28.69
CA VAL A 102 -20.32 -21.94 30.03
C VAL A 102 -19.81 -20.92 31.06
N ASP A 103 -18.75 -20.18 30.74
CA ASP A 103 -17.96 -19.43 31.74
C ASP A 103 -17.77 -17.95 31.35
N GLY A 104 -18.84 -17.15 31.29
CA GLY A 104 -18.82 -15.67 31.36
C GLY A 104 -18.09 -14.85 30.27
N GLU A 105 -17.07 -15.36 29.59
CA GLU A 105 -16.20 -14.64 28.67
C GLU A 105 -16.72 -14.72 27.23
N LYS A 106 -17.55 -13.79 26.80
CA LYS A 106 -18.00 -13.75 25.41
C LYS A 106 -16.83 -13.39 24.49
N GLU A 107 -16.32 -14.36 23.73
CA GLU A 107 -15.46 -14.05 22.59
C GLU A 107 -16.37 -13.69 21.42
N VAL A 108 -16.24 -12.45 20.97
CA VAL A 108 -17.16 -11.85 20.01
C VAL A 108 -16.43 -11.42 18.77
N ALA A 109 -17.15 -11.42 17.65
CA ALA A 109 -16.67 -11.02 16.36
C ALA A 109 -16.16 -9.56 16.41
N GLY A 110 -14.93 -9.31 15.96
CA GLY A 110 -14.36 -7.98 15.88
C GLY A 110 -14.98 -7.15 14.75
N SER A 111 -14.68 -5.86 14.68
CA SER A 111 -15.12 -5.01 13.57
C SER A 111 -14.41 -5.32 12.25
N LEU A 112 -13.17 -5.79 12.31
CA LEU A 112 -12.34 -6.13 11.15
C LEU A 112 -12.16 -7.64 10.94
N GLY A 113 -12.86 -8.48 11.69
CA GLY A 113 -12.78 -9.93 11.53
C GLY A 113 -12.52 -10.67 12.84
N ASN A 114 -12.47 -11.99 12.73
CA ASN A 114 -12.02 -12.93 13.75
C ASN A 114 -11.44 -14.15 13.02
N PRO A 115 -10.35 -14.78 13.51
CA PRO A 115 -9.72 -15.92 12.84
C PRO A 115 -10.63 -17.14 12.62
N ASN A 116 -11.73 -17.26 13.37
CA ASN A 116 -12.69 -18.36 13.22
C ASN A 116 -13.79 -18.10 12.18
N CYS A 117 -13.68 -17.00 11.42
CA CYS A 117 -14.73 -16.50 10.55
C CYS A 117 -14.20 -16.01 9.20
N ASP A 118 -15.11 -15.94 8.23
CA ASP A 118 -14.88 -15.31 6.94
C ASP A 118 -14.75 -13.78 7.05
N SER A 119 -14.18 -13.17 6.01
CA SER A 119 -13.81 -11.76 6.02
C SER A 119 -15.04 -10.85 5.97
N PRO A 120 -15.17 -9.86 6.88
CA PRO A 120 -16.14 -8.80 6.70
C PRO A 120 -15.78 -7.87 5.54
N LEU A 121 -16.80 -7.20 4.98
CA LEU A 121 -16.59 -6.17 3.96
C LEU A 121 -15.60 -5.08 4.42
N ALA A 122 -15.69 -4.68 5.70
CA ALA A 122 -14.79 -3.67 6.27
C ALA A 122 -13.31 -4.07 6.19
N LEU A 123 -12.98 -5.37 6.29
CA LEU A 123 -11.60 -5.84 6.15
C LEU A 123 -11.12 -5.71 4.69
N LEU A 124 -11.94 -6.15 3.74
CA LEU A 124 -11.63 -6.03 2.31
C LEU A 124 -11.47 -4.56 1.89
N GLU A 125 -12.39 -3.69 2.32
CA GLU A 125 -12.32 -2.25 2.03
C GLU A 125 -11.05 -1.63 2.60
N SER A 126 -10.70 -1.95 3.85
CA SER A 126 -9.46 -1.47 4.49
C SER A 126 -8.20 -1.95 3.74
N ALA A 127 -8.16 -3.22 3.35
CA ALA A 127 -7.03 -3.80 2.62
C ALA A 127 -6.87 -3.15 1.23
N LEU A 128 -7.97 -2.96 0.50
CA LEU A 128 -7.95 -2.31 -0.81
C LEU A 128 -7.62 -0.82 -0.69
N ASP A 129 -8.07 -0.13 0.36
CA ASP A 129 -7.71 1.27 0.59
C ASP A 129 -6.20 1.43 0.85
N ALA A 130 -5.61 0.55 1.67
CA ALA A 130 -4.16 0.50 1.84
C ALA A 130 -3.42 0.19 0.53
N ALA A 131 -3.97 -0.71 -0.30
CA ALA A 131 -3.38 -1.08 -1.58
C ALA A 131 -3.37 0.06 -2.61
N LYS A 132 -4.29 1.04 -2.51
CA LYS A 132 -4.29 2.22 -3.42
C LYS A 132 -2.97 2.99 -3.35
N GLY A 133 -2.35 3.08 -2.17
CA GLY A 133 -1.07 3.77 -1.99
C GLY A 133 0.12 3.06 -2.62
N LEU A 134 -0.04 1.79 -3.02
CA LEU A 134 1.01 1.00 -3.66
C LEU A 134 1.14 1.27 -5.16
N ASP A 135 0.11 1.89 -5.76
CA ASP A 135 0.07 2.23 -7.19
C ASP A 135 0.44 1.01 -8.08
N PRO A 136 -0.26 -0.13 -7.97
CA PRO A 136 0.10 -1.33 -8.74
C PRO A 136 -0.21 -1.15 -10.23
N ASP A 137 0.67 -1.67 -11.09
CA ASP A 137 0.47 -1.68 -12.54
C ASP A 137 -0.54 -2.76 -12.96
N VAL A 138 -0.53 -3.88 -12.24
CA VAL A 138 -1.38 -5.04 -12.52
C VAL A 138 -1.95 -5.57 -11.21
N VAL A 139 -3.23 -5.94 -11.23
CA VAL A 139 -3.89 -6.68 -10.15
C VAL A 139 -4.17 -8.09 -10.63
N ILE A 140 -3.67 -9.08 -9.89
CA ILE A 140 -3.99 -10.49 -10.08
C ILE A 140 -4.94 -10.90 -8.95
N TRP A 141 -6.11 -11.40 -9.33
CA TRP A 141 -7.11 -11.91 -8.40
C TRP A 141 -7.35 -13.40 -8.67
N THR A 142 -6.90 -14.28 -7.79
CA THR A 142 -6.88 -15.73 -8.01
C THR A 142 -8.13 -16.47 -7.55
N GLY A 143 -9.08 -15.79 -6.92
CA GLY A 143 -10.41 -16.34 -6.63
C GLY A 143 -10.67 -16.57 -5.15
N ASP A 144 -11.40 -17.64 -4.86
CA ASP A 144 -11.95 -18.01 -3.54
C ASP A 144 -12.57 -16.85 -2.76
N THR A 145 -13.45 -16.14 -3.47
CA THR A 145 -14.10 -14.90 -2.98
C THR A 145 -15.35 -15.20 -2.18
N LEU A 146 -15.96 -16.37 -2.39
CA LEU A 146 -17.18 -16.76 -1.69
C LEU A 146 -16.85 -17.24 -0.27
N PRO A 147 -17.76 -17.02 0.69
CA PRO A 147 -17.54 -17.47 2.06
C PRO A 147 -17.67 -19.00 2.14
N HIS A 148 -17.17 -19.59 3.23
CA HIS A 148 -17.15 -21.03 3.51
C HIS A 148 -18.54 -21.64 3.81
N HIS A 149 -19.63 -20.96 3.48
CA HIS A 149 -20.98 -21.50 3.53
C HIS A 149 -21.65 -21.44 2.16
N ARG A 150 -22.57 -22.37 1.90
CA ARG A 150 -23.36 -22.28 0.66
C ARG A 150 -24.21 -21.02 0.67
N PRO A 151 -24.14 -20.10 -0.31
CA PRO A 151 -25.13 -19.05 -0.45
C PRO A 151 -26.53 -19.66 -0.60
N SER A 152 -27.55 -19.01 -0.04
CA SER A 152 -28.92 -19.47 -0.23
C SER A 152 -29.24 -19.23 -1.68
N ARG A 153 -29.36 -20.31 -2.48
CA ARG A 153 -29.76 -20.22 -3.89
C ARG A 153 -30.95 -19.26 -3.97
N ARG A 154 -30.83 -18.18 -4.73
CA ARG A 154 -32.04 -17.45 -5.12
C ARG A 154 -32.85 -18.44 -5.95
N ARG A 155 -34.11 -18.66 -5.58
CA ARG A 155 -35.07 -19.36 -6.46
C ARG A 155 -35.13 -18.53 -7.74
N GLY A 156 -34.45 -18.97 -8.78
CA GLY A 156 -34.23 -18.19 -10.00
C GLY A 156 -33.40 -18.93 -11.03
N ASP A 157 -32.43 -19.73 -10.58
CA ASP A 157 -31.76 -20.69 -11.46
C ASP A 157 -32.55 -21.99 -11.44
N GLY A 158 -33.24 -22.29 -12.54
CA GLY A 158 -33.96 -23.54 -12.73
C GLY A 158 -33.01 -24.72 -12.55
N ASP A 159 -33.29 -25.58 -11.59
CA ASP A 159 -32.65 -26.88 -11.46
C ASP A 159 -32.99 -27.70 -12.72
N GLY A 160 -32.05 -27.75 -13.65
CA GLY A 160 -31.94 -28.83 -14.61
C GLY A 160 -31.61 -30.11 -13.83
N ASN A 161 -32.63 -30.91 -13.59
CA ASN A 161 -32.54 -32.27 -13.07
C ASN A 161 -31.53 -33.08 -13.89
N GLY A 162 -30.50 -33.58 -13.23
CA GLY A 162 -29.51 -34.49 -13.81
C GLY A 162 -28.87 -35.32 -12.71
N GLY A 163 -29.45 -36.50 -12.44
CA GLY A 163 -28.95 -37.50 -11.49
C GLY A 163 -30.07 -38.24 -10.78
#